data_AF-A0A2V8GAG3-F1
#
_entry.id   AF-A0A2V8GAG3-F1
#
_cell.length_a   1.000
_cell.length_b   1.000
_cell.length_c   1.000
_cell.angle_alpha   90.00
_cell.angle_beta   90.00
_cell.angle_gamma   90.00
#
_symmetry.space_group_name_H-M   'P 1'
#
loop_
_entity.id
_entity.type
_entity.pdbx_description
1 polymer ?
#
loop_
_entity_poly.entity_id
_entity_poly.type
_entity_poly.pdbx_seq_one_letter_code
_entity_poly.pdbx_strand_id
1 'polypeptide(L)' 'MGDAASPFRQWGGGQCAFVGAGGRCTERGFLEYHHVVPFADGGPTTSANLQLRCKAHNAYEAAQYFGDLS' A
#
# COMPACT_ATOMS: atom_id res chain seq x y z
N MET A 1 -8.78 -26.25 -0.73
CA MET A 1 -7.80 -25.21 -1.09
C MET A 1 -8.17 -23.97 -0.28
N GLY A 2 -7.76 -23.92 0.99
CA GLY A 2 -8.10 -22.82 1.89
C GLY A 2 -6.94 -21.83 1.91
N ASP A 3 -7.14 -20.64 1.36
CA ASP A 3 -6.12 -19.59 1.28
C ASP A 3 -5.67 -19.19 2.69
N ALA A 4 -4.35 -19.23 2.90
CA ALA A 4 -3.70 -18.73 4.09
C ALA A 4 -4.06 -17.25 4.27
N ALA A 5 -4.81 -16.92 5.32
CA ALA A 5 -5.06 -15.54 5.68
C ALA A 5 -3.70 -14.86 5.92
N SER A 6 -3.33 -13.96 5.01
CA SER A 6 -2.09 -13.20 5.04
C SER A 6 -1.97 -12.47 6.38
N PRO A 7 -0.80 -12.51 7.06
CA PRO A 7 -0.64 -11.88 8.37
C PRO A 7 -0.76 -10.34 8.33
N PHE A 8 -0.89 -9.76 7.14
CA PHE A 8 -0.97 -8.32 6.91
C PHE A 8 -2.42 -7.85 6.93
N ARG A 9 -2.69 -6.75 7.64
CA ARG A 9 -4.03 -6.22 7.84
C ARG A 9 -4.55 -5.65 6.51
N GLN A 10 -5.32 -6.46 5.80
CA GLN A 10 -5.98 -6.10 4.54
C GLN A 10 -7.15 -5.15 4.79
N TRP A 11 -6.88 -3.86 5.01
CA TRP A 11 -7.94 -2.83 5.00
C TRP A 11 -8.59 -2.82 3.61
N GLY A 12 -9.84 -3.28 3.51
CA GLY A 12 -10.68 -3.17 2.31
C GLY A 12 -10.71 -4.35 1.34
N GLY A 13 -10.54 -5.59 1.81
CA GLY A 13 -10.93 -6.78 1.03
C GLY A 13 -10.31 -6.85 -0.38
N GLY A 14 -8.99 -6.63 -0.46
CA GLY A 14 -8.28 -6.60 -1.74
C GLY A 14 -8.58 -5.34 -2.57
N GLN A 15 -8.57 -4.16 -1.94
CA GLN A 15 -8.74 -2.87 -2.61
C GLN A 15 -7.60 -1.93 -2.19
N CYS A 16 -7.11 -1.12 -3.12
CA CYS A 16 -6.16 -0.04 -2.83
C CYS A 16 -6.67 0.83 -1.67
N ALA A 17 -5.81 1.09 -0.68
CA ALA A 17 -6.16 1.87 0.51
C ALA A 17 -5.80 3.36 0.41
N PHE A 18 -5.29 3.81 -0.75
CA PHE A 18 -5.09 5.23 -1.01
C PHE A 18 -6.42 6.00 -0.99
N VAL A 19 -6.44 7.14 -0.32
CA VAL A 19 -7.59 8.06 -0.24
C VAL A 19 -7.15 9.42 -0.73
N GLY A 20 -7.71 9.85 -1.88
CA GLY A 20 -7.49 11.17 -2.44
C GLY A 20 -8.73 12.06 -2.31
N ALA A 21 -8.74 13.19 -3.02
CA ALA A 21 -9.86 14.12 -3.03
C ALA A 21 -11.18 13.48 -3.52
N GLY A 22 -11.11 12.49 -4.40
CA GLY A 22 -12.26 11.73 -4.90
C GLY A 22 -12.68 10.55 -4.00
N GLY A 23 -12.08 10.43 -2.81
CA GLY A 23 -12.29 9.29 -1.92
C GLY A 23 -11.30 8.16 -2.16
N ARG A 24 -11.68 6.95 -1.73
CA ARG A 24 -10.83 5.77 -1.79
C ARG A 24 -10.69 5.26 -3.22
N CYS A 25 -9.45 4.97 -3.63
CA CYS A 25 -9.17 4.32 -4.92
C CYS A 25 -9.95 3.00 -5.06
N THR A 26 -10.63 2.82 -6.18
CA THR A 26 -11.50 1.66 -6.41
C THR A 26 -10.76 0.41 -6.93
N GLU A 27 -9.47 0.51 -7.24
CA GLU A 27 -8.66 -0.57 -7.82
C GLU A 27 -8.55 -1.77 -6.88
N ARG A 28 -8.65 -2.97 -7.46
CA ARG A 28 -8.60 -4.27 -6.75
C ARG A 28 -7.57 -5.25 -7.33
N GLY A 29 -7.08 -4.99 -8.54
CA GLY A 29 -6.07 -5.80 -9.22
C GLY A 29 -4.65 -5.29 -8.96
N PHE A 30 -3.69 -6.21 -9.11
CA PHE A 30 -2.25 -5.91 -9.08
C PHE A 30 -1.84 -5.05 -7.88
N LEU A 31 -2.34 -5.43 -6.70
CA LEU A 31 -2.06 -4.71 -5.46
C LEU A 31 -0.71 -5.11 -4.89
N GLU A 32 -0.02 -4.12 -4.35
CA GLU A 32 1.31 -4.22 -3.74
C GLU A 32 1.21 -3.86 -2.25
N TYR A 33 2.10 -4.44 -1.44
CA TYR A 33 2.29 -4.02 -0.06
C TYR A 33 3.09 -2.72 -0.03
N HIS A 34 2.45 -1.68 0.49
CA HIS A 34 3.03 -0.37 0.69
C HIS A 34 3.34 -0.17 2.17
N HIS A 35 4.58 0.22 2.46
CA HIS A 35 5.03 0.65 3.78
C HIS A 35 4.63 2.10 4.02
N VAL A 36 3.70 2.35 4.95
CA VAL A 36 3.24 3.69 5.32
C VAL A 36 4.38 4.55 5.85
N VAL A 37 5.19 3.99 6.75
CA VAL A 37 6.54 4.45 7.03
C VAL A 37 7.46 3.63 6.15
N PRO A 38 8.17 4.22 5.17
CA PRO A 38 8.98 3.46 4.22
C PRO A 38 10.01 2.57 4.89
N PHE A 39 10.27 1.41 4.28
CA PHE A 39 11.29 0.48 4.77
C PHE A 39 12.70 1.12 4.82
N ALA A 40 13.02 1.96 3.83
CA ALA A 40 14.30 2.68 3.77
C ALA A 40 14.53 3.62 4.98
N ASP A 41 13.45 4.06 5.63
CA ASP A 41 13.47 4.93 6.81
C ASP A 41 13.30 4.15 8.12
N GLY A 42 13.51 2.82 8.09
CA GLY A 42 13.38 1.95 9.25
C GLY A 42 11.93 1.54 9.56
N GLY A 43 11.00 1.76 8.63
CA GLY A 43 9.62 1.31 8.77
C GLY A 43 9.51 -0.21 8.92
N PRO A 44 8.86 -0.73 9.98
CA PRO A 44 8.84 -2.16 10.24
C PRO A 44 7.88 -2.88 9.27
N THR A 45 8.23 -4.07 8.80
CA THR A 45 7.36 -4.93 7.97
C THR A 45 6.31 -5.63 8.85
N THR A 46 5.34 -4.85 9.33
CA THR A 46 4.26 -5.31 10.21
C THR A 46 2.91 -5.01 9.59
N SER A 47 1.90 -5.76 10.00
CA SER A 47 0.51 -5.56 9.57
C SER A 47 -0.06 -4.17 9.90
N ALA A 48 0.55 -3.45 10.85
CA ALA A 48 0.19 -2.08 11.19
C ALA A 48 0.82 -1.03 10.24
N ASN A 49 1.98 -1.33 9.67
CA ASN A 49 2.70 -0.42 8.77
C ASN A 49 2.52 -0.77 7.29
N LEU A 50 1.97 -1.94 6.97
CA LEU A 50 1.66 -2.35 5.60
C LEU A 50 0.20 -2.06 5.24
N GLN A 51 0.00 -1.48 4.06
CA GLN A 51 -1.30 -1.30 3.43
C GLN A 51 -1.27 -1.74 1.97
N LEU A 52 -2.43 -2.03 1.38
CA LEU A 52 -2.49 -2.31 -0.05
C LEU A 52 -2.49 -1.01 -0.85
N ARG A 53 -1.72 -0.98 -1.93
CA ARG A 53 -1.77 0.06 -2.96
C ARG A 53 -1.83 -0.58 -4.34
N CYS A 54 -2.51 0.04 -5.28
CA CYS A 54 -2.27 -0.29 -6.68
C CYS A 54 -0.90 0.27 -7.09
N LYS A 55 -0.28 -0.32 -8.11
CA LYS A 55 1.03 0.10 -8.62
C LYS A 55 1.15 1.62 -8.81
N ALA A 56 0.13 2.25 -9.38
CA ALA A 56 0.12 3.70 -9.62
C ALA A 56 0.20 4.52 -8.33
N HIS A 57 -0.59 4.16 -7.31
CA HIS A 57 -0.57 4.87 -6.03
C HIS A 57 0.65 4.52 -5.18
N ASN A 58 1.18 3.30 -5.28
CA ASN A 58 2.43 2.94 -4.60
C ASN A 58 3.59 3.80 -5.13
N ALA A 59 3.71 3.92 -6.45
CA ALA A 59 4.72 4.78 -7.09
C ALA A 59 4.51 6.27 -6.75
N TYR A 60 3.26 6.75 -6.77
CA TYR A 60 2.93 8.12 -6.40
C TYR A 60 3.36 8.46 -4.95
N GLU A 61 3.01 7.64 -3.97
CA GLU A 61 3.40 7.89 -2.57
C GLU A 61 4.91 7.78 -2.37
N ALA A 62 5.59 6.86 -3.05
CA ALA A 62 7.05 6.77 -3.03
C ALA A 62 7.69 8.05 -3.58
N ALA A 63 7.23 8.57 -4.72
CA ALA A 63 7.72 9.82 -5.29
C ALA A 63 7.42 11.04 -4.40
N GLN A 64 6.24 11.08 -3.78
CA GLN A 64 5.88 12.15 -2.83
C GLN A 64 6.79 12.14 -1.58
N TYR A 65 7.24 10.97 -1.14
CA TYR A 65 8.05 10.84 0.07
C TYR A 65 9.54 11.05 -0.19
N PHE A 66 10.10 10.38 -1.21
CA PHE A 66 11.53 10.42 -1.51
C PHE A 66 11.91 11.54 -2.48
N GLY A 67 10.93 12.21 -3.08
CA GLY A 67 11.13 13.05 -4.26
C GLY A 67 11.20 12.21 -5.53
N ASP A 68 11.12 12.88 -6.69
CA ASP A 68 11.52 12.23 -7.94
C ASP A 68 13.01 11.86 -7.82
N LEU A 69 13.32 10.58 -7.91
CA LEU A 69 14.68 10.07 -8.03
C LEU A 69 15.25 10.30 -9.45
N SER A 70 14.88 11.42 -10.08
CA SER A 70 15.34 11.83 -11.41
C SER A 70 16.77 12.36 -11.37
#